data_AF-A0AA42PES4-F1
#
_entry.id   AF-A0AA42PES4-F1
#
_cell.length_a   1.000
_cell.length_b   1.000
_cell.length_c   1.000
_cell.angle_alpha   90.00
_cell.angle_beta   90.00
_cell.angle_gamma   90.00
#
_symmetry.space_group_name_H-M   'P 1'
#
loop_
_entity.id
_entity.type
_entity.pdbx_description
1 polymer ?
#
loop_
_entity_poly.entity_id
_entity_poly.type
_entity_poly.pdbx_seq_one_letter_code
_entity_poly.pdbx_strand_id
1 'polypeptide(L)'
;QFHSFEELNAWLGQRCRALWSELTHPQYSGLSVAEVLELERAELMPVPAPFDAYVERPARVSSTCLVSVGRNRYSVPCEYAGKWVSSRLYPTRIEVVADDALIASHARLLDRDQVSYDWQHYIPLIERKPGALRNGAPFADLPVPLRQLKHGLGRHAGGDRIMAQVLAAVPVAGLDAVLVAVELVLESGSLSAEHILNVVARLIA
;
A
#
# COMPACT_ATOMS: atom_id res chain seq x y z
N GLN A 1 -21.94 -17.60 6.63
CA GLN A 1 -21.02 -17.50 5.47
C GLN A 1 -20.02 -16.42 5.84
N PHE A 2 -18.72 -16.66 5.67
CA PHE A 2 -17.69 -15.67 6.01
C PHE A 2 -17.40 -14.77 4.81
N HIS A 3 -17.11 -13.50 5.07
CA HIS A 3 -16.87 -12.46 4.07
C HIS A 3 -15.38 -12.24 3.76
N SER A 4 -14.48 -12.75 4.62
CA SER A 4 -13.03 -12.71 4.38
C SER A 4 -12.31 -13.90 5.03
N PHE A 5 -11.07 -14.15 4.59
CA PHE A 5 -10.19 -15.13 5.24
C PHE A 5 -9.83 -14.71 6.68
N GLU A 6 -9.74 -13.41 6.95
CA GLU A 6 -9.48 -12.89 8.28
C GLU A 6 -10.62 -13.24 9.24
N GLU A 7 -11.87 -13.03 8.82
CA GLU A 7 -13.06 -13.38 9.58
C GLU A 7 -13.15 -14.90 9.84
N LEU A 8 -12.92 -15.70 8.80
CA LEU A 8 -12.87 -17.17 8.92
C LEU A 8 -11.80 -17.62 9.91
N ASN A 9 -10.58 -17.08 9.81
CA ASN A 9 -9.47 -17.45 10.70
C ASN A 9 -9.75 -17.03 12.15
N ALA A 10 -10.35 -15.85 12.36
CA ALA A 10 -10.75 -15.39 13.69
C ALA A 10 -11.80 -16.34 14.31
N TRP A 11 -12.83 -16.69 13.54
CA TRP A 11 -13.86 -17.63 14.00
C TRP A 11 -13.29 -19.03 14.26
N LEU A 12 -12.47 -19.57 13.36
CA LEU A 12 -11.82 -20.87 13.53
C LEU A 12 -10.96 -20.88 14.80
N GLY A 13 -10.15 -19.83 15.01
CA GLY A 13 -9.32 -19.71 16.21
C GLY A 13 -10.15 -19.70 17.50
N GLN A 14 -11.29 -19.00 17.50
CA GLN A 14 -12.21 -19.01 18.64
C GLN A 14 -12.85 -20.38 18.86
N ARG A 15 -13.34 -21.04 17.79
CA ARG A 15 -13.98 -22.35 17.90
C ARG A 15 -12.99 -23.43 18.35
N CYS A 16 -11.75 -23.41 17.86
CA CYS A 16 -10.69 -24.31 18.33
C CYS A 16 -10.45 -24.17 19.84
N ARG A 17 -10.34 -22.93 20.34
CA ARG A 17 -10.15 -22.69 21.78
C ARG A 17 -11.35 -23.12 22.62
N ALA A 18 -12.58 -22.89 22.14
CA ALA A 18 -13.79 -23.37 22.81
C ALA A 18 -13.78 -24.91 22.90
N LEU A 19 -13.42 -25.59 21.82
CA LEU A 19 -13.31 -27.05 21.78
C LEU A 19 -12.26 -27.60 22.75
N TRP A 20 -11.19 -26.86 23.06
CA TRP A 20 -10.20 -27.32 24.04
C TRP A 20 -10.80 -27.55 25.43
N SER A 21 -11.84 -26.79 25.80
CA SER A 21 -12.58 -26.98 27.04
C SER A 21 -13.63 -28.10 26.96
N GLU A 22 -14.18 -28.36 25.77
CA GLU A 22 -15.22 -29.37 25.55
C GLU A 22 -14.66 -30.80 25.39
N LEU A 23 -13.45 -30.94 24.85
CA LEU A 23 -12.86 -32.22 24.46
C LEU A 23 -11.93 -32.78 25.55
N THR A 24 -12.08 -34.07 25.85
CA THR A 24 -11.14 -34.82 26.70
C THR A 24 -9.79 -34.98 26.01
N HIS A 25 -8.70 -34.83 26.76
CA HIS A 25 -7.35 -35.03 26.25
C HIS A 25 -7.13 -36.51 25.86
N PRO A 26 -6.56 -36.81 24.68
CA PRO A 26 -6.48 -38.17 24.16
C PRO A 26 -5.62 -39.12 25.01
N GLN A 27 -4.67 -38.59 25.79
CA GLN A 27 -3.75 -39.38 26.62
C GLN A 27 -4.04 -39.30 28.12
N TYR A 28 -4.78 -38.28 28.58
CA TYR A 28 -5.07 -38.04 30.00
C TYR A 28 -6.57 -38.13 30.23
N SER A 29 -7.04 -39.32 30.62
CA SER A 29 -8.46 -39.55 30.91
C SER A 29 -8.94 -38.67 32.06
N GLY A 30 -10.10 -38.03 31.88
CA GLY A 30 -10.71 -37.17 32.89
C GLY A 30 -10.25 -35.71 32.88
N LEU A 31 -9.28 -35.33 32.04
CA LEU A 31 -8.86 -33.95 31.83
C LEU A 31 -9.24 -33.48 30.42
N SER A 32 -9.59 -32.21 30.29
CA SER A 32 -9.78 -31.52 29.01
C SER A 32 -8.44 -31.10 28.39
N VAL A 33 -8.43 -30.84 27.09
CA VAL A 33 -7.25 -30.29 26.40
C VAL A 33 -6.80 -28.97 27.02
N ALA A 34 -7.74 -28.12 27.44
CA ALA A 34 -7.45 -26.83 28.08
C ALA A 34 -6.76 -26.98 29.44
N GLU A 35 -7.19 -27.95 30.27
CA GLU A 35 -6.56 -28.20 31.58
C GLU A 35 -5.13 -28.71 31.43
N VAL A 36 -4.90 -29.62 30.48
CA VAL A 36 -3.55 -30.12 30.19
C VAL A 36 -2.64 -29.00 29.67
N LEU A 37 -3.14 -28.12 28.79
CA LEU A 37 -2.38 -26.96 28.32
C LEU A 37 -1.91 -26.06 29.47
N GLU A 38 -2.77 -25.79 30.45
CA GLU A 38 -2.40 -24.95 31.60
C GLU A 38 -1.35 -25.61 32.50
N LEU A 39 -1.40 -26.94 32.66
CA LEU A 39 -0.37 -27.69 33.38
C LEU A 39 0.98 -27.64 32.64
N GLU A 40 0.98 -27.82 31.32
CA GLU A 40 2.19 -27.80 30.50
C GLU A 40 2.79 -26.39 30.37
N ARG A 41 1.97 -25.34 30.44
CA ARG A 41 2.40 -23.94 30.23
C ARG A 41 3.54 -23.52 31.16
N ALA A 42 3.61 -24.05 32.37
CA ALA A 42 4.69 -23.78 33.33
C ALA A 42 6.05 -24.35 32.88
N GLU A 43 6.03 -25.41 32.07
CA GLU A 43 7.21 -26.11 31.56
C GLU A 43 7.62 -25.63 30.16
N LEU A 44 6.79 -24.80 29.50
CA LEU A 44 7.07 -24.29 28.17
C LEU A 44 8.14 -23.20 28.17
N MET A 45 9.00 -23.22 27.16
CA MET A 45 9.92 -22.11 26.91
C MET A 45 9.16 -20.84 26.50
N PRO A 46 9.70 -19.65 26.81
CA PRO A 46 9.19 -18.40 26.27
C PRO A 46 9.11 -18.44 24.74
N VAL A 47 8.03 -17.87 24.19
CA VAL A 47 7.87 -17.78 22.74
C VAL A 47 9.01 -16.92 22.17
N PRO A 48 9.78 -17.42 21.18
CA PRO A 48 10.83 -16.64 20.55
C PRO A 48 10.24 -15.46 19.77
N ALA A 49 11.11 -14.54 19.33
CA ALA A 49 10.69 -13.45 18.46
C ALA A 49 9.92 -14.00 17.24
N PRO A 50 8.81 -13.35 16.83
CA PRO A 50 8.05 -13.78 15.66
C PRO A 50 8.96 -13.94 14.44
N PHE A 51 8.82 -15.06 13.74
CA PHE A 51 9.55 -15.29 12.50
C PHE A 51 8.93 -14.48 11.37
N ASP A 52 9.76 -13.67 10.70
CA ASP A 52 9.31 -12.88 9.56
C ASP A 52 9.25 -13.74 8.28
N ALA A 53 8.07 -14.28 8.02
CA ALA A 53 7.86 -15.29 6.97
C ALA A 53 7.60 -14.65 5.60
N TYR A 54 8.67 -14.43 4.84
CA TYR A 54 8.60 -14.00 3.44
C TYR A 54 9.45 -14.87 2.50
N VAL A 55 9.12 -14.86 1.22
CA VAL A 55 9.98 -15.40 0.16
C VAL A 55 10.69 -14.25 -0.53
N GLU A 56 12.01 -14.23 -0.43
CA GLU A 56 12.85 -13.19 -1.01
C GLU A 56 13.38 -13.58 -2.39
N ARG A 57 13.29 -12.65 -3.34
CA ARG A 57 13.87 -12.83 -4.68
C ARG A 57 14.44 -11.52 -5.22
N PRO A 58 15.61 -11.55 -5.87
CA PRO A 58 16.09 -10.39 -6.61
C PRO A 58 15.19 -10.12 -7.82
N ALA A 59 14.87 -8.85 -8.04
CA ALA A 59 14.07 -8.38 -9.16
C ALA A 59 14.73 -7.17 -9.82
N ARG A 60 14.69 -7.12 -11.16
CA ARG A 60 15.14 -5.94 -11.91
C ARG A 60 13.95 -5.02 -12.14
N VAL A 61 14.12 -3.75 -11.81
CA VAL A 61 13.11 -2.71 -12.08
C VAL A 61 13.12 -2.38 -13.57
N SER A 62 11.94 -2.41 -14.20
CA SER A 62 11.78 -2.03 -15.62
C SER A 62 12.00 -0.52 -15.84
N SER A 63 12.15 -0.12 -17.10
CA SER A 63 12.15 1.29 -17.49
C SER A 63 10.84 2.03 -17.19
N THR A 64 9.75 1.29 -16.99
CA THR A 64 8.43 1.80 -16.59
C THR A 64 8.22 1.78 -15.08
N CYS A 65 9.29 1.59 -14.31
CA CYS A 65 9.29 1.58 -12.84
C CYS A 65 8.42 0.46 -12.26
N LEU A 66 8.50 -0.74 -12.84
CA LEU A 66 7.76 -1.92 -12.37
C LEU A 66 8.72 -3.06 -12.00
N VAL A 67 8.35 -3.85 -10.99
CA VAL A 67 8.96 -5.15 -10.67
C VAL A 67 7.95 -6.28 -10.87
N SER A 68 8.42 -7.42 -11.38
CA SER A 68 7.59 -8.60 -11.62
C SER A 68 7.70 -9.60 -10.48
N VAL A 69 6.59 -9.89 -9.79
CA VAL A 69 6.51 -10.84 -8.68
C VAL A 69 5.30 -11.74 -8.89
N GLY A 70 5.52 -13.06 -8.98
CA GLY A 70 4.42 -14.04 -9.06
C GLY A 70 3.46 -13.85 -10.24
N ARG A 71 3.96 -13.45 -11.42
CA ARG A 71 3.20 -13.07 -12.63
C ARG A 71 2.41 -11.76 -12.55
N ASN A 72 2.50 -11.03 -11.46
CA ASN A 72 1.96 -9.68 -11.34
C ASN A 72 3.08 -8.65 -11.36
N ARG A 73 2.73 -7.40 -11.68
CA ARG A 73 3.67 -6.29 -11.70
C ARG A 73 3.29 -5.26 -10.64
N TYR A 74 4.29 -4.69 -9.99
CA TYR A 74 4.10 -3.71 -8.93
C TYR A 74 5.00 -2.51 -9.21
N SER A 75 4.45 -1.31 -9.07
CA SER A 75 5.23 -0.09 -9.26
C SER A 75 6.27 0.11 -8.16
N VAL A 76 7.34 0.81 -8.48
CA VAL A 76 8.37 1.24 -7.51
C VAL A 76 8.76 2.69 -7.81
N PRO A 77 9.33 3.45 -6.86
CA PRO A 77 9.76 4.82 -7.10
C PRO A 77 10.67 4.96 -8.32
N CYS A 78 10.47 6.01 -9.13
CA CYS A 78 11.18 6.20 -10.40
C CYS A 78 12.71 6.23 -10.30
N GLU A 79 13.25 6.59 -9.13
CA GLU A 79 14.70 6.59 -8.88
C GLU A 79 15.36 5.21 -8.89
N TYR A 80 14.55 4.13 -8.82
CA TYR A 80 15.01 2.74 -8.92
C TYR A 80 14.88 2.16 -10.32
N ALA A 81 14.39 2.91 -11.31
CA ALA A 81 14.27 2.42 -12.69
C ALA A 81 15.61 1.85 -13.21
N GLY A 82 15.58 0.60 -13.69
CA GLY A 82 16.77 -0.11 -14.19
C GLY A 82 17.70 -0.69 -13.13
N LYS A 83 17.46 -0.43 -11.83
CA LYS A 83 18.25 -0.99 -10.72
C LYS A 83 17.77 -2.39 -10.35
N TRP A 84 18.63 -3.12 -9.63
CA TRP A 84 18.26 -4.36 -8.97
C TRP A 84 17.77 -4.07 -7.56
N VAL A 85 16.71 -4.74 -7.16
CA VAL A 85 16.06 -4.61 -5.85
C VAL A 85 15.71 -6.00 -5.32
N SER A 86 15.43 -6.10 -4.04
CA SER A 86 14.90 -7.31 -3.43
C SER A 86 13.38 -7.22 -3.32
N SER A 87 12.68 -8.28 -3.75
CA SER A 87 11.24 -8.42 -3.55
C SER A 87 10.98 -9.43 -2.45
N ARG A 88 10.21 -9.04 -1.44
CA ARG A 88 9.77 -9.89 -0.33
C ARG A 88 8.28 -10.18 -0.50
N LEU A 89 7.95 -11.44 -0.74
CA LEU A 89 6.58 -11.90 -0.94
C LEU A 89 6.03 -12.46 0.38
N TYR A 90 5.03 -11.78 0.93
CA TYR A 90 4.25 -12.21 2.10
C TYR A 90 2.93 -12.86 1.67
N PRO A 91 2.17 -13.46 2.60
CA PRO A 91 0.85 -14.00 2.29
C PRO A 91 -0.11 -12.96 1.69
N THR A 92 -0.16 -11.75 2.24
CA THR A 92 -1.15 -10.70 1.88
C THR A 92 -0.55 -9.47 1.21
N ARG A 93 0.78 -9.31 1.20
CA ARG A 93 1.47 -8.15 0.64
C ARG A 93 2.76 -8.50 -0.06
N ILE A 94 3.28 -7.57 -0.83
CA ILE A 94 4.64 -7.60 -1.37
C ILE A 94 5.36 -6.34 -0.89
N GLU A 95 6.61 -6.51 -0.51
CA GLU A 95 7.50 -5.41 -0.16
C GLU A 95 8.67 -5.42 -1.13
N VAL A 96 9.12 -4.23 -1.51
CA VAL A 96 10.31 -4.06 -2.34
C VAL A 96 11.33 -3.29 -1.53
N VAL A 97 12.54 -3.83 -1.46
CA VAL A 97 13.64 -3.32 -0.63
C VAL A 97 14.84 -3.03 -1.53
N ALA A 98 15.46 -1.87 -1.33
CA ALA A 98 16.73 -1.50 -1.94
C ALA A 98 17.64 -0.92 -0.87
N ASP A 99 18.91 -1.33 -0.85
CA ASP A 99 19.91 -0.86 0.12
C ASP A 99 19.40 -0.94 1.58
N ASP A 100 18.78 -2.06 1.94
CA ASP A 100 18.14 -2.35 3.24
C ASP A 100 16.96 -1.41 3.63
N ALA A 101 16.53 -0.52 2.73
CA ALA A 101 15.37 0.35 2.92
C ALA A 101 14.14 -0.20 2.18
N LEU A 102 12.98 -0.18 2.85
CA LEU A 102 11.69 -0.45 2.21
C LEU A 102 11.34 0.71 1.27
N ILE A 103 11.24 0.43 -0.03
CA ILE A 103 10.99 1.45 -1.06
C ILE A 103 9.57 1.43 -1.63
N ALA A 104 8.88 0.28 -1.51
CA ALA A 104 7.50 0.13 -1.95
C ALA A 104 6.82 -1.02 -1.19
N SER A 105 5.53 -0.88 -0.93
CA SER A 105 4.69 -1.93 -0.35
C SER A 105 3.34 -1.94 -1.06
N HIS A 106 2.89 -3.12 -1.47
CA HIS A 106 1.61 -3.30 -2.14
C HIS A 106 0.83 -4.47 -1.56
N ALA A 107 -0.50 -4.37 -1.57
CA ALA A 107 -1.35 -5.55 -1.38
C ALA A 107 -1.03 -6.59 -2.47
N ARG A 108 -0.96 -7.86 -2.06
CA ARG A 108 -0.64 -8.95 -2.99
C ARG A 108 -1.84 -9.20 -3.91
N LEU A 109 -1.58 -9.14 -5.20
CA LEU A 109 -2.54 -9.54 -6.23
C LEU A 109 -2.55 -11.08 -6.33
N LEU A 110 -3.74 -11.68 -6.23
CA LEU A 110 -3.92 -13.14 -6.20
C LEU A 110 -4.11 -13.76 -7.60
N ASP A 111 -4.61 -12.97 -8.55
CA ASP A 111 -4.76 -13.38 -9.95
C ASP A 111 -3.43 -13.26 -10.72
N ARG A 112 -3.49 -13.28 -12.05
CA ARG A 112 -2.31 -13.27 -12.93
C ARG A 112 -2.35 -12.09 -13.87
N ASP A 113 -1.16 -11.64 -14.27
CA ASP A 113 -0.95 -10.65 -15.33
C ASP A 113 -1.57 -9.26 -15.00
N GLN A 114 -1.80 -9.01 -13.71
CA GLN A 114 -2.28 -7.74 -13.17
C GLN A 114 -1.13 -6.77 -12.85
N VAL A 115 -1.46 -5.49 -12.72
CA VAL A 115 -0.51 -4.45 -12.34
C VAL A 115 -1.09 -3.63 -11.19
N SER A 116 -0.33 -3.49 -10.10
CA SER A 116 -0.65 -2.55 -9.02
C SER A 116 0.23 -1.32 -9.16
N TYR A 117 -0.40 -0.17 -9.37
CA TYR A 117 0.26 1.12 -9.41
C TYR A 117 0.06 1.86 -8.10
N ASP A 118 1.14 2.46 -7.60
CA ASP A 118 1.08 3.63 -6.74
C ASP A 118 1.52 4.81 -7.61
N TRP A 119 0.62 5.77 -7.83
CA TRP A 119 0.89 6.95 -8.64
C TRP A 119 1.95 7.86 -8.01
N GLN A 120 2.15 7.79 -6.69
CA GLN A 120 3.14 8.60 -5.97
C GLN A 120 4.57 8.28 -6.39
N HIS A 121 4.84 7.01 -6.74
CA HIS A 121 6.12 6.57 -7.28
C HIS A 121 6.56 7.33 -8.53
N TYR A 122 5.61 7.95 -9.24
CA TYR A 122 5.84 8.66 -10.50
C TYR A 122 5.89 10.20 -10.34
N ILE A 123 5.68 10.74 -9.13
CA ILE A 123 5.72 12.20 -8.89
C ILE A 123 7.03 12.84 -9.41
N PRO A 124 8.24 12.31 -9.10
CA PRO A 124 9.49 12.92 -9.59
C PRO A 124 9.61 12.93 -11.12
N LEU A 125 9.01 11.95 -11.79
CA LEU A 125 8.95 11.92 -13.26
C LEU A 125 8.00 13.00 -13.79
N ILE A 126 6.87 13.20 -13.13
CA ILE A 126 5.87 14.20 -13.53
C ILE A 126 6.37 15.62 -13.35
N GLU A 127 7.12 15.92 -12.29
CA GLU A 127 7.73 17.23 -12.11
C GLU A 127 8.64 17.61 -13.30
N ARG A 128 9.40 16.64 -13.82
CA ARG A 128 10.30 16.84 -14.97
C ARG A 128 9.56 16.80 -16.30
N LYS A 129 8.54 15.96 -16.43
CA LYS A 129 7.77 15.73 -17.66
C LYS A 129 6.26 15.75 -17.40
N PRO A 130 5.67 16.95 -17.18
CA PRO A 130 4.24 17.07 -16.83
C PRO A 130 3.29 16.42 -17.85
N GLY A 131 3.66 16.41 -19.13
CA GLY A 131 2.85 15.80 -20.19
C GLY A 131 2.61 14.29 -20.02
N ALA A 132 3.40 13.59 -19.21
CA ALA A 132 3.17 12.17 -18.91
C ALA A 132 1.89 11.92 -18.10
N LEU A 133 1.32 12.96 -17.46
CA LEU A 133 0.04 12.87 -16.75
C LEU A 133 -1.14 12.53 -17.65
N ARG A 134 -1.09 12.90 -18.93
CA ARG A 134 -2.26 12.81 -19.83
C ARG A 134 -2.70 11.36 -20.02
N ASN A 135 -1.76 10.48 -20.33
CA ASN A 135 -2.01 9.08 -20.69
C ASN A 135 -1.27 8.07 -19.79
N GLY A 136 -0.70 8.51 -18.67
CA GLY A 136 0.01 7.61 -17.77
C GLY A 136 -0.95 6.67 -17.04
N ALA A 137 -0.81 5.36 -17.27
CA ALA A 137 -1.59 4.32 -16.60
C ALA A 137 -1.62 4.44 -15.05
N PRO A 138 -0.52 4.81 -14.35
CA PRO A 138 -0.55 4.97 -12.90
C PRO A 138 -1.57 6.02 -12.42
N PHE A 139 -1.88 7.03 -13.23
CA PHE A 139 -2.75 8.14 -12.84
C PHE A 139 -4.24 7.87 -13.07
N ALA A 140 -4.61 6.67 -13.51
CA ALA A 140 -6.01 6.26 -13.58
C ALA A 140 -6.63 6.14 -12.17
N ASP A 141 -5.83 5.68 -11.21
CA ASP A 141 -6.25 5.41 -9.83
C ASP A 141 -6.05 6.61 -8.88
N LEU A 142 -5.86 7.82 -9.43
CA LEU A 142 -5.80 9.05 -8.61
C LEU A 142 -7.07 9.21 -7.76
N PRO A 143 -6.97 9.69 -6.51
CA PRO A 143 -8.13 10.07 -5.70
C PRO A 143 -9.11 10.99 -6.45
N VAL A 144 -10.40 10.91 -6.09
CA VAL A 144 -11.48 11.66 -6.77
C VAL A 144 -11.18 13.17 -6.89
N PRO A 145 -10.76 13.89 -5.83
CA PRO A 145 -10.49 15.32 -5.93
C PRO A 145 -9.37 15.64 -6.94
N LEU A 146 -8.30 14.84 -6.94
CA LEU A 146 -7.18 15.01 -7.88
C LEU A 146 -7.60 14.71 -9.32
N ARG A 147 -8.49 13.75 -9.56
CA ARG A 147 -9.06 13.50 -10.91
C ARG A 147 -9.93 14.65 -11.38
N GLN A 148 -10.77 15.20 -10.51
CA GLN A 148 -11.62 16.36 -10.83
C GLN A 148 -10.76 17.58 -11.15
N LEU A 149 -9.73 17.85 -10.35
CA LEU A 149 -8.76 18.90 -10.61
C LEU A 149 -8.07 18.71 -11.96
N LYS A 150 -7.53 17.50 -12.23
CA LYS A 150 -6.90 17.16 -13.51
C LYS A 150 -7.85 17.43 -14.69
N HIS A 151 -9.13 17.06 -14.56
CA HIS A 151 -10.12 17.30 -15.61
C HIS A 151 -10.39 18.80 -15.82
N GLY A 152 -10.58 19.55 -14.74
CA GLY A 152 -10.77 21.01 -14.80
C GLY A 152 -9.59 21.72 -15.44
N LEU A 153 -8.35 21.36 -15.04
CA LEU A 153 -7.12 21.91 -15.59
C LEU A 153 -6.84 21.52 -17.05
N GLY A 154 -7.49 20.48 -17.58
CA GLY A 154 -7.25 19.99 -18.94
C GLY A 154 -7.57 21.02 -20.04
N ARG A 155 -8.39 22.03 -19.74
CA ARG A 155 -8.73 23.14 -20.64
C ARG A 155 -7.78 24.35 -20.54
N HIS A 156 -6.89 24.37 -19.55
CA HIS A 156 -5.99 25.49 -19.28
C HIS A 156 -4.64 25.28 -19.97
N ALA A 157 -4.12 26.35 -20.59
CA ALA A 157 -2.74 26.35 -21.06
C ALA A 157 -1.79 26.16 -19.88
N GLY A 158 -1.01 25.07 -19.88
CA GLY A 158 -0.11 24.73 -18.78
C GLY A 158 -0.75 23.98 -17.61
N GLY A 159 -2.00 23.53 -17.72
CA GLY A 159 -2.68 22.77 -16.65
C GLY A 159 -1.90 21.54 -16.17
N ASP A 160 -1.16 20.86 -17.05
CA ASP A 160 -0.30 19.74 -16.67
C ASP A 160 0.79 20.16 -15.67
N ARG A 161 1.37 21.37 -15.82
CA ARG A 161 2.39 21.89 -14.89
C ARG A 161 1.80 22.22 -13.54
N ILE A 162 0.58 22.80 -13.52
CA ILE A 162 -0.15 23.07 -12.30
C ILE A 162 -0.43 21.75 -11.57
N MET A 163 -0.95 20.75 -12.28
CA MET A 163 -1.21 19.43 -11.71
C MET A 163 0.07 18.79 -11.18
N ALA A 164 1.19 18.89 -11.91
CA ALA A 164 2.48 18.39 -11.47
C ALA A 164 2.94 19.05 -10.15
N GLN A 165 2.79 20.37 -10.02
CA GLN A 165 3.12 21.10 -8.79
C GLN A 165 2.26 20.67 -7.60
N VAL A 166 0.96 20.45 -7.82
CA VAL A 166 0.05 19.97 -6.76
C VAL A 166 0.43 18.56 -6.32
N LEU A 167 0.73 17.66 -7.24
CA LEU A 167 1.18 16.30 -6.90
C LEU A 167 2.53 16.31 -6.19
N ALA A 168 3.44 17.23 -6.55
CA ALA A 168 4.73 17.40 -5.90
C ALA A 168 4.63 17.88 -4.44
N ALA A 169 3.50 18.47 -4.04
CA ALA A 169 3.27 18.84 -2.65
C ALA A 169 2.98 17.62 -1.76
N VAL A 170 2.51 16.50 -2.31
CA VAL A 170 2.04 15.32 -1.55
C VAL A 170 3.12 14.73 -0.64
N PRO A 171 4.37 14.51 -1.08
CA PRO A 171 5.42 13.96 -0.21
C PRO A 171 5.81 14.89 0.96
N VAL A 172 5.54 16.20 0.85
CA VAL A 172 5.89 17.20 1.87
C VAL A 172 4.72 17.48 2.81
N ALA A 173 3.51 17.61 2.25
CA ALA A 173 2.30 18.00 2.94
C ALA A 173 1.48 16.82 3.50
N GLY A 174 1.71 15.62 2.96
CA GLY A 174 0.80 14.49 3.13
C GLY A 174 -0.38 14.53 2.15
N LEU A 175 -0.90 13.36 1.82
CA LEU A 175 -1.98 13.21 0.85
C LEU A 175 -3.27 13.91 1.31
N ASP A 176 -3.68 13.70 2.56
CA ASP A 176 -4.96 14.21 3.07
C ASP A 176 -5.04 15.73 3.04
N ALA A 177 -3.97 16.44 3.45
CA ALA A 177 -3.92 17.90 3.41
C ALA A 177 -4.03 18.42 1.97
N VAL A 178 -3.40 17.75 1.01
CA VAL A 178 -3.51 18.10 -0.41
C VAL A 178 -4.92 17.84 -0.94
N LEU A 179 -5.55 16.72 -0.56
CA LEU A 179 -6.92 16.42 -0.97
C LEU A 179 -7.90 17.49 -0.47
N VAL A 180 -7.82 17.84 0.82
CA VAL A 180 -8.66 18.89 1.42
C VAL A 180 -8.43 20.23 0.72
N ALA A 181 -7.18 20.61 0.46
CA ALA A 181 -6.89 21.86 -0.26
C ALA A 181 -7.50 21.87 -1.67
N VAL A 182 -7.40 20.76 -2.40
CA VAL A 182 -7.95 20.62 -3.75
C VAL A 182 -9.46 20.70 -3.74
N GLU A 183 -10.14 20.06 -2.78
CA GLU A 183 -11.60 20.15 -2.62
C GLU A 183 -12.06 21.60 -2.41
N LEU A 184 -11.42 22.34 -1.48
CA LEU A 184 -11.73 23.75 -1.22
C LEU A 184 -11.55 24.62 -2.48
N VAL A 185 -10.50 24.36 -3.26
CA VAL A 185 -10.27 25.10 -4.52
C VAL A 185 -11.33 24.76 -5.56
N LEU A 186 -11.70 23.48 -5.69
CA LEU A 186 -12.76 23.04 -6.62
C LEU A 186 -14.11 23.69 -6.28
N GLU A 187 -14.45 23.80 -4.99
CA GLU A 187 -15.66 24.49 -4.51
C GLU A 187 -15.64 26.00 -4.81
N SER A 188 -14.47 26.64 -4.72
CA SER A 188 -14.32 28.06 -5.02
C SER A 188 -14.44 28.41 -6.51
N GLY A 189 -14.33 27.42 -7.40
CA GLY A 189 -14.38 27.59 -8.86
C GLY A 189 -13.15 28.26 -9.49
N SER A 190 -12.15 28.67 -8.70
CA SER A 190 -10.94 29.34 -9.19
C SER A 190 -9.74 28.39 -9.25
N LEU A 191 -9.53 27.78 -10.41
CA LEU A 191 -8.45 26.80 -10.64
C LEU A 191 -7.10 27.50 -10.86
N SER A 192 -6.41 27.87 -9.77
CA SER A 192 -5.04 28.40 -9.82
C SER A 192 -4.07 27.59 -8.96
N ALA A 193 -2.89 27.28 -9.51
CA ALA A 193 -1.81 26.60 -8.79
C ALA A 193 -1.43 27.33 -7.50
N GLU A 194 -1.30 28.66 -7.58
CA GLU A 194 -0.94 29.49 -6.44
C GLU A 194 -2.02 29.45 -5.36
N HIS A 195 -3.30 29.40 -5.75
CA HIS A 195 -4.39 29.26 -4.79
C HIS A 195 -4.31 27.92 -4.06
N ILE A 196 -4.11 26.82 -4.81
CA ILE A 196 -3.98 25.47 -4.22
C ILE A 196 -2.77 25.41 -3.28
N LEU A 197 -1.60 25.86 -3.74
CA LEU A 197 -0.38 25.85 -2.94
C LEU A 197 -0.49 26.75 -1.70
N ASN A 198 -1.16 27.90 -1.79
CA ASN A 198 -1.42 28.76 -0.64
C ASN A 198 -2.37 28.10 0.37
N VAL A 199 -3.41 27.40 -0.08
CA VAL A 199 -4.30 26.64 0.81
C VAL A 199 -3.55 25.49 1.48
N VAL A 200 -2.76 24.73 0.71
CA VAL A 200 -1.89 23.68 1.26
C VAL A 200 -0.94 24.25 2.32
N ALA A 201 -0.26 25.35 2.03
CA ALA A 201 0.65 25.99 2.99
C ALA A 201 -0.06 26.44 4.28
N ARG A 202 -1.31 26.90 4.20
CA ARG A 202 -2.12 27.27 5.37
C ARG A 202 -2.61 26.08 6.19
N LEU A 203 -2.76 24.90 5.58
CA LEU A 203 -3.19 23.69 6.28
C LEU A 203 -2.06 22.99 7.05
N ILE A 204 -0.80 23.26 6.67
CA ILE A 204 0.39 22.66 7.28
C ILE A 204 1.03 23.58 8.35
N ALA A 205 0.74 24.88 8.28
CA ALA A 205 1.23 25.89 9.23
C ALA A 205 0.51 25.79 10.59
#